data_AF-A0A4Q9GTQ8-F1
#
_entry.id   AF-A0A4Q9GTQ8-F1
#
_cell.length_a   1.000
_cell.length_b   1.000
_cell.length_c   1.000
_cell.angle_alpha   90.00
_cell.angle_beta   90.00
_cell.angle_gamma   90.00
#
_symmetry.space_group_name_H-M   'P 1'
#
loop_
_entity.id
_entity.type
_entity.pdbx_description
1 polymer ?
#
loop_
_entity_poly.entity_id
_entity_poly.type
_entity_poly.pdbx_seq_one_letter_code
_entity_poly.pdbx_strand_id
1 'polypeptide(L)'
;MSCIRFNTPAQRQAMRDHAPVMLTPEQAAALHPAPPVTDSKIARLRTLAASPNPKIRESVASSYHAPEDLFEKLAKDSDEGVRSWLARNENVSCDILRSLADDESEKVRGWLALNFFVPDDVMARLADDPDDTVRALVRWKAALASDELTNA
;
A
#
# COMPACT_ATOMS: atom_id res chain seq x y z
N MET A 1 12.93 -10.88 45.11
CA MET A 1 13.73 -9.63 45.01
C MET A 1 14.17 -9.50 43.57
N SER A 2 13.63 -8.53 42.82
CA SER A 2 13.95 -8.32 41.41
C SER A 2 15.23 -7.51 41.28
N CYS A 3 16.26 -8.09 40.67
CA CYS A 3 17.55 -7.44 40.44
C CYS A 3 17.47 -6.61 39.15
N ILE A 4 16.92 -5.39 39.22
CA ILE A 4 17.02 -4.45 38.11
C ILE A 4 18.49 -4.03 38.01
N ARG A 5 19.19 -4.55 37.00
CA ARG A 5 20.59 -4.24 36.74
C ARG A 5 20.66 -2.97 35.89
N PHE A 6 21.04 -1.85 36.50
CA PHE A 6 21.31 -0.62 35.76
C PHE A 6 22.69 -0.69 35.08
N ASN A 7 22.75 -0.38 33.79
CA ASN A 7 24.02 -0.27 33.08
C ASN A 7 24.86 0.89 33.65
N THR A 8 26.14 0.64 33.85
CA THR A 8 27.09 1.69 34.26
C THR A 8 27.21 2.76 33.18
N PRO A 9 27.67 3.98 33.50
CA PRO A 9 27.97 5.01 32.50
C PRO A 9 28.90 4.50 31.38
N ALA A 10 29.92 3.70 31.72
CA ALA A 10 30.84 3.11 30.74
C ALA A 10 30.14 2.10 29.82
N GLN A 11 29.23 1.28 30.35
CA GLN A 11 28.42 0.35 29.55
C GLN A 11 27.48 1.11 28.60
N ARG A 12 26.87 2.21 29.07
CA ARG A 12 26.04 3.07 28.22
C ARG A 12 26.84 3.78 27.12
N GLN A 13 28.07 4.20 27.41
CA GLN A 13 28.94 4.81 26.40
C GLN A 13 29.37 3.79 25.34
N ALA A 14 29.82 2.61 25.75
CA ALA A 14 30.17 1.54 24.82
C ALA A 14 28.99 1.14 23.90
N MET A 15 27.76 1.13 24.42
CA MET A 15 26.57 0.90 23.60
C MET A 15 26.30 2.00 22.58
N ARG A 16 26.67 3.26 22.86
CA ARG A 16 26.55 4.37 21.90
C ARG A 16 27.63 4.31 20.84
N ASP A 17 28.87 4.00 21.23
CA ASP A 17 30.01 3.89 20.32
C ASP A 17 29.84 2.73 19.34
N HIS A 18 29.14 1.67 19.77
CA HIS A 18 28.78 0.50 18.95
C HIS A 18 27.33 0.50 18.49
N ALA A 19 26.60 1.61 18.65
CA ALA A 19 25.26 1.70 18.10
C ALA A 19 25.35 1.59 16.56
N PRO A 20 24.51 0.75 15.93
CA PRO A 20 24.49 0.67 14.48
C PRO A 20 24.14 2.06 13.93
N VAL A 21 24.85 2.48 12.89
CA VAL A 21 24.46 3.68 12.14
C VAL A 21 23.11 3.37 11.49
N MET A 22 22.06 4.01 11.99
CA MET A 22 20.75 3.97 11.36
C MET A 22 20.85 4.77 10.07
N LEU A 23 21.05 4.08 8.96
CA LEU A 23 21.04 4.68 7.64
C LEU A 23 19.64 5.21 7.33
N THR A 24 19.57 6.35 6.64
CA THR A 24 18.31 6.78 6.04
C THR A 24 17.92 5.82 4.90
N PRO A 25 16.64 5.78 4.49
CA PRO A 25 16.22 4.98 3.34
C PRO A 25 17.04 5.28 2.07
N GLU A 26 17.40 6.54 1.84
CA GLU A 26 18.19 6.96 0.69
C GLU A 26 19.63 6.43 0.78
N GLN A 27 20.24 6.48 1.96
CA GLN A 27 21.58 5.94 2.20
C GLN A 27 21.62 4.43 2.03
N ALA A 28 20.61 3.72 2.55
CA ALA A 28 20.48 2.28 2.38
C ALA A 28 20.29 1.91 0.89
N ALA A 29 19.44 2.64 0.16
CA ALA A 29 19.21 2.43 -1.26
C ALA A 29 20.46 2.70 -2.11
N ALA A 30 21.27 3.71 -1.76
CA ALA A 30 22.52 4.00 -2.45
C ALA A 30 23.58 2.90 -2.25
N LEU A 31 23.64 2.30 -1.05
CA LEU A 31 24.56 1.20 -0.74
C LEU A 31 24.08 -0.15 -1.31
N HIS A 32 22.77 -0.33 -1.40
CA HIS A 32 22.13 -1.57 -1.85
C HIS A 32 21.05 -1.27 -2.90
N PRO A 33 21.43 -0.85 -4.11
CA PRO A 33 20.47 -0.50 -5.13
C PRO A 33 19.64 -1.72 -5.54
N ALA A 34 18.33 -1.52 -5.67
CA ALA A 34 17.46 -2.55 -6.22
C ALA A 34 17.86 -2.87 -7.66
N PRO A 35 17.78 -4.14 -8.10
CA PRO A 35 18.05 -4.49 -9.48
C PRO A 35 17.06 -3.78 -10.42
N PRO A 36 17.51 -3.33 -11.60
CA PRO A 36 16.66 -2.60 -12.53
C PRO A 36 15.47 -3.46 -12.98
N VAL A 37 14.36 -2.81 -13.28
CA VAL A 37 13.21 -3.47 -13.91
C VAL A 37 13.56 -3.77 -15.35
N THR A 38 13.76 -5.06 -15.65
CA THR A 38 14.10 -5.53 -17.00
C THR A 38 12.85 -5.92 -17.79
N ASP A 39 12.96 -5.94 -19.11
CA ASP A 39 11.89 -6.44 -20.00
C ASP A 39 11.48 -7.87 -19.64
N SER A 40 12.42 -8.71 -19.22
CA SER A 40 12.15 -10.07 -18.77
C SER A 40 11.30 -10.12 -17.49
N LYS A 41 11.45 -9.14 -16.59
CA LYS A 41 10.60 -9.00 -15.40
C LYS A 41 9.19 -8.60 -15.81
N ILE A 42 9.04 -7.63 -16.71
CA ILE A 42 7.73 -7.20 -17.22
C ILE A 42 7.03 -8.35 -17.96
N ALA A 43 7.73 -9.08 -18.82
CA ALA A 43 7.19 -10.25 -19.52
C ALA A 43 6.67 -11.31 -18.53
N ARG A 44 7.39 -11.54 -17.44
CA ARG A 44 6.93 -12.47 -16.39
C ARG A 44 5.69 -11.96 -15.67
N LEU A 45 5.58 -10.66 -15.36
CA LEU A 45 4.36 -10.10 -14.78
C LEU A 45 3.16 -10.31 -15.70
N ARG A 46 3.34 -10.13 -17.02
CA ARG A 46 2.28 -10.40 -18.02
C ARG A 46 1.82 -11.85 -18.01
N THR A 47 2.75 -12.80 -17.92
CA THR A 47 2.42 -14.24 -17.80
C THR A 47 1.66 -14.54 -16.51
N LEU A 48 2.11 -13.98 -15.38
CA LEU A 48 1.46 -14.20 -14.08
C LEU A 48 0.05 -13.60 -14.03
N ALA A 49 -0.17 -12.45 -14.68
CA ALA A 49 -1.48 -11.82 -14.78
C ALA A 49 -2.50 -12.63 -15.60
N ALA A 50 -2.05 -13.58 -16.42
CA ALA A 50 -2.90 -14.49 -17.16
C ALA A 50 -3.14 -15.82 -16.44
N SER A 51 -2.60 -15.99 -15.22
CA SER A 51 -2.73 -17.24 -14.48
C SER A 51 -4.18 -17.56 -14.14
N PRO A 52 -4.63 -18.83 -14.24
CA PRO A 52 -5.96 -19.23 -13.82
C PRO A 52 -6.17 -19.04 -12.30
N ASN A 53 -5.10 -19.06 -11.52
CA ASN A 53 -5.18 -18.87 -10.07
C ASN A 53 -5.27 -17.37 -9.72
N PRO A 54 -6.37 -16.89 -9.12
CA PRO A 54 -6.52 -15.49 -8.73
C PRO A 54 -5.42 -15.03 -7.76
N LYS A 55 -4.95 -15.89 -6.85
CA LYS A 55 -3.85 -15.55 -5.91
C LYS A 55 -2.55 -15.20 -6.62
N ILE A 56 -2.29 -15.77 -7.79
CA ILE A 56 -1.14 -15.39 -8.61
C ILE A 56 -1.38 -14.02 -9.25
N ARG A 57 -2.59 -13.74 -9.74
CA ARG A 57 -2.94 -12.44 -10.30
C ARG A 57 -2.95 -11.32 -9.24
N GLU A 58 -3.38 -11.61 -8.02
CA GLU A 58 -3.28 -10.72 -6.85
C GLU A 58 -1.83 -10.25 -6.62
N SER A 59 -0.85 -11.15 -6.76
CA SER A 59 0.58 -10.80 -6.63
C SER A 59 1.07 -9.82 -7.70
N VAL A 60 0.41 -9.80 -8.87
CA VAL A 60 0.70 -8.82 -9.92
C VAL A 60 0.01 -7.50 -9.62
N ALA A 61 -1.23 -7.54 -9.13
CA ALA A 61 -1.98 -6.34 -8.73
C ALA A 61 -1.30 -5.57 -7.59
N SER A 62 -0.59 -6.26 -6.69
CA SER A 62 0.20 -5.63 -5.61
C SER A 62 1.63 -5.23 -6.02
N SER A 63 2.01 -5.41 -7.28
CA SER A 63 3.37 -5.12 -7.74
C SER A 63 3.62 -3.62 -7.91
N TYR A 64 4.80 -3.15 -7.51
CA TYR A 64 5.30 -1.79 -7.77
C TYR A 64 5.82 -1.59 -9.21
N HIS A 65 5.88 -2.66 -10.01
CA HIS A 65 6.53 -2.64 -11.33
C HIS A 65 5.65 -3.16 -12.46
N ALA A 66 4.36 -3.41 -12.18
CA ALA A 66 3.44 -3.76 -13.23
C ALA A 66 3.19 -2.53 -14.12
N PRO A 67 3.24 -2.68 -15.45
CA PRO A 67 2.89 -1.61 -16.37
C PRO A 67 1.43 -1.18 -16.21
N GLU A 68 1.13 0.06 -16.58
CA GLU A 68 -0.23 0.63 -16.48
C GLU A 68 -1.27 -0.19 -17.24
N ASP A 69 -0.96 -0.64 -18.46
CA ASP A 69 -1.87 -1.48 -19.25
C ASP A 69 -2.22 -2.81 -18.56
N LEU A 70 -1.34 -3.29 -17.68
CA LEU A 70 -1.59 -4.48 -16.88
C LEU A 70 -2.52 -4.17 -15.70
N PHE A 71 -2.36 -3.01 -15.06
CA PHE A 71 -3.29 -2.55 -14.04
C PHE A 71 -4.69 -2.31 -14.60
N GLU A 72 -4.82 -1.70 -15.77
CA GLU A 72 -6.12 -1.53 -16.45
C GLU A 72 -6.83 -2.87 -16.68
N LYS A 73 -6.07 -3.90 -17.06
CA LYS A 73 -6.60 -5.25 -17.24
C LYS A 73 -7.04 -5.86 -15.90
N LEU A 74 -6.23 -5.73 -14.85
CA LEU A 74 -6.50 -6.28 -13.53
C LEU A 74 -7.65 -5.54 -12.81
N ALA A 75 -7.90 -4.27 -13.15
CA ALA A 75 -9.04 -3.51 -12.65
C ALA A 75 -10.38 -4.12 -13.10
N LYS A 76 -10.37 -4.84 -14.22
CA LYS A 76 -11.54 -5.55 -14.79
C LYS A 76 -11.48 -7.06 -14.56
N ASP A 77 -10.62 -7.51 -13.65
CA ASP A 77 -10.50 -8.94 -13.33
C ASP A 77 -11.82 -9.46 -12.74
N SER A 78 -12.19 -10.69 -13.06
CA SER A 78 -13.41 -11.30 -12.54
C SER A 78 -13.36 -11.56 -11.04
N ASP A 79 -12.16 -11.69 -10.47
CA ASP A 79 -11.96 -11.98 -9.05
C ASP A 79 -11.88 -10.68 -8.23
N GLU A 80 -12.77 -10.54 -7.24
CA GLU A 80 -12.80 -9.35 -6.35
C GLU A 80 -11.51 -9.18 -5.54
N GLY A 81 -10.78 -10.27 -5.25
CA GLY A 81 -9.53 -10.24 -4.50
C GLY A 81 -8.43 -9.55 -5.31
N VAL A 82 -8.34 -9.85 -6.61
CA VAL A 82 -7.42 -9.17 -7.54
C VAL A 82 -7.71 -7.67 -7.59
N ARG A 83 -8.98 -7.29 -7.78
CA ARG A 83 -9.40 -5.87 -7.81
C ARG A 83 -9.16 -5.18 -6.47
N SER A 84 -9.37 -5.88 -5.35
CA SER A 84 -9.11 -5.38 -4.00
C SER A 84 -7.62 -5.10 -3.77
N TRP A 85 -6.73 -5.99 -4.22
CA TRP A 85 -5.28 -5.73 -4.13
C TRP A 85 -4.85 -4.55 -4.98
N LEU A 86 -5.49 -4.36 -6.14
CA LEU A 86 -5.24 -3.20 -6.99
C LEU A 86 -5.69 -1.90 -6.32
N ALA A 87 -6.87 -1.89 -5.67
CA ALA A 87 -7.39 -0.73 -4.95
C ALA A 87 -6.47 -0.27 -3.80
N ARG A 88 -5.64 -1.16 -3.25
CA ARG A 88 -4.67 -0.87 -2.17
C ARG A 88 -3.32 -0.38 -2.68
N ASN A 89 -3.05 -0.49 -3.98
CA ASN A 89 -1.73 -0.22 -4.54
C ASN A 89 -1.54 1.28 -4.79
N GLU A 90 -0.46 1.84 -4.24
CA GLU A 90 -0.10 3.26 -4.36
C GLU A 90 0.44 3.67 -5.74
N ASN A 91 0.84 2.70 -6.57
CA ASN A 91 1.43 2.94 -7.89
C ASN A 91 0.40 2.93 -9.02
N VAL A 92 -0.87 2.69 -8.68
CA VAL A 92 -1.96 2.65 -9.65
C VAL A 92 -2.37 4.08 -9.96
N SER A 93 -2.63 4.36 -11.25
CA SER A 93 -3.03 5.70 -11.68
C SER A 93 -4.38 6.10 -11.11
N CYS A 94 -4.56 7.40 -10.90
CA CYS A 94 -5.80 7.96 -10.36
C CYS A 94 -7.03 7.58 -11.20
N ASP A 95 -6.88 7.43 -12.52
CA ASP A 95 -7.99 7.06 -13.41
C ASP A 95 -8.45 5.62 -13.19
N ILE A 96 -7.53 4.70 -12.92
CA ILE A 96 -7.86 3.33 -12.54
C ILE A 96 -8.53 3.33 -11.16
N LEU A 97 -8.00 4.09 -10.20
CA LEU A 97 -8.63 4.21 -8.86
C LEU A 97 -10.06 4.77 -8.95
N ARG A 98 -10.30 5.77 -9.81
CA ARG A 98 -11.66 6.28 -10.10
C ARG A 98 -12.58 5.20 -10.64
N SER A 99 -12.08 4.34 -11.53
CA SER A 99 -12.90 3.24 -12.07
C SER A 99 -13.31 2.22 -11.00
N LEU A 100 -12.46 2.00 -9.99
CA LEU A 100 -12.73 1.07 -8.88
C LEU A 100 -13.68 1.66 -7.83
N ALA A 101 -13.97 2.96 -7.85
CA ALA A 101 -14.99 3.57 -7.00
C ALA A 101 -16.40 3.03 -7.29
N ASP A 102 -16.58 2.46 -8.48
CA ASP A 102 -17.86 1.98 -9.02
C ASP A 102 -17.90 0.45 -9.06
N ASP A 103 -16.91 -0.19 -8.44
CA ASP A 103 -16.83 -1.64 -8.38
C ASP A 103 -18.08 -2.21 -7.71
N GLU A 104 -18.55 -3.35 -8.20
CA GLU A 104 -19.69 -4.06 -7.61
C GLU A 104 -19.44 -4.51 -6.17
N SER A 105 -18.19 -4.85 -5.83
CA SER A 105 -17.81 -5.39 -4.53
C SER A 105 -17.54 -4.27 -3.53
N GLU A 106 -18.28 -4.26 -2.42
CA GLU A 106 -18.05 -3.33 -1.31
C GLU A 106 -16.65 -3.49 -0.70
N LYS A 107 -16.04 -4.67 -0.82
CA LYS A 107 -14.66 -4.89 -0.34
C LYS A 107 -13.65 -4.10 -1.15
N VAL A 108 -13.81 -4.07 -2.47
CA VAL A 108 -12.93 -3.29 -3.36
C VAL A 108 -13.06 -1.80 -3.02
N ARG A 109 -14.29 -1.30 -2.92
CA ARG A 109 -14.57 0.10 -2.55
C ARG A 109 -14.09 0.44 -1.14
N GLY A 110 -14.18 -0.49 -0.19
CA GLY A 110 -13.66 -0.34 1.17
C GLY A 110 -12.13 -0.27 1.22
N TRP A 111 -11.44 -1.09 0.43
CA TRP A 111 -9.98 -0.99 0.29
C TRP A 111 -9.55 0.31 -0.36
N LEU A 112 -10.33 0.81 -1.32
CA LEU A 112 -10.13 2.12 -1.92
C LEU A 112 -10.25 3.24 -0.86
N ALA A 113 -11.27 3.19 0.00
CA ALA A 113 -11.43 4.15 1.10
C ALA A 113 -10.21 4.19 2.05
N LEU A 114 -9.54 3.05 2.24
CA LEU A 114 -8.34 2.92 3.08
C LEU A 114 -7.03 3.35 2.38
N ASN A 115 -7.01 3.48 1.06
CA ASN A 115 -5.82 3.84 0.31
C ASN A 115 -5.59 5.37 0.39
N PHE A 116 -4.44 5.80 0.93
CA PHE A 116 -4.10 7.23 1.12
C PHE A 116 -3.73 7.98 -0.16
N PHE A 117 -3.53 7.27 -1.28
CA PHE A 117 -3.20 7.85 -2.58
C PHE A 117 -4.43 8.04 -3.47
N VAL A 118 -5.63 7.73 -2.96
CA VAL A 118 -6.89 7.89 -3.67
C VAL A 118 -7.26 9.37 -3.79
N PRO A 119 -7.66 9.84 -4.99
CA PRO A 119 -8.10 11.23 -5.20
C PRO A 119 -9.30 11.66 -4.34
N ASP A 120 -9.37 12.94 -4.03
CA ASP A 120 -10.45 13.52 -3.21
C ASP A 120 -11.85 13.33 -3.84
N ASP A 121 -11.95 13.37 -5.18
CA ASP A 121 -13.22 13.15 -5.88
C ASP A 121 -13.76 11.73 -5.65
N VAL A 122 -12.87 10.74 -5.56
CA VAL A 122 -13.23 9.36 -5.24
C VAL A 122 -13.63 9.25 -3.76
N MET A 123 -12.88 9.87 -2.85
CA MET A 123 -13.24 9.87 -1.42
C MET A 123 -14.60 10.52 -1.15
N ALA A 124 -14.91 11.62 -1.84
CA ALA A 124 -16.22 12.27 -1.76
C ALA A 124 -17.34 11.33 -2.22
N ARG A 125 -17.11 10.58 -3.30
CA ARG A 125 -18.07 9.58 -3.77
C ARG A 125 -18.26 8.42 -2.78
N LEU A 126 -17.18 7.90 -2.20
CA LEU A 126 -17.24 6.83 -1.20
C LEU A 126 -17.88 7.28 0.12
N ALA A 127 -17.94 8.58 0.40
CA ALA A 127 -18.66 9.12 1.57
C ALA A 127 -20.17 8.87 1.49
N ASP A 128 -20.71 8.79 0.27
CA ASP A 128 -22.11 8.50 -0.04
C ASP A 128 -22.32 7.04 -0.54
N ASP A 129 -21.35 6.15 -0.30
CA ASP A 129 -21.42 4.74 -0.74
C ASP A 129 -22.67 4.04 -0.19
N PRO A 130 -23.34 3.16 -0.95
CA PRO A 130 -24.46 2.38 -0.43
C PRO A 130 -24.09 1.49 0.77
N ASP A 131 -22.84 1.04 0.89
CA ASP A 131 -22.39 0.20 1.99
C ASP A 131 -21.99 1.00 3.24
N ASP A 132 -22.56 0.63 4.38
CA ASP A 132 -22.33 1.29 5.67
C ASP A 132 -20.86 1.20 6.13
N THR A 133 -20.19 0.08 5.83
CA THR A 133 -18.79 -0.15 6.20
C THR A 133 -17.88 0.79 5.42
N VAL A 134 -18.10 0.92 4.10
CA VAL A 134 -17.34 1.85 3.25
C VAL A 134 -17.48 3.28 3.77
N ARG A 135 -18.71 3.75 4.05
CA ARG A 135 -18.93 5.08 4.62
C ARG A 135 -18.25 5.26 5.98
N ALA A 136 -18.24 4.23 6.82
CA ALA A 136 -17.56 4.27 8.12
C ALA A 136 -16.03 4.37 7.96
N LEU A 137 -15.43 3.67 7.00
CA LEU A 137 -14.00 3.75 6.71
C LEU A 137 -13.59 5.15 6.23
N VAL A 138 -14.40 5.77 5.36
CA VAL A 138 -14.18 7.17 4.92
C VAL A 138 -14.19 8.13 6.12
N ARG A 139 -15.20 8.01 7.00
CA ARG A 139 -15.29 8.86 8.21
C ARG A 139 -14.12 8.64 9.15
N TRP A 140 -13.71 7.39 9.36
CA TRP A 140 -12.56 7.06 10.19
C TRP A 140 -11.27 7.69 9.64
N LYS A 141 -11.03 7.57 8.33
CA LYS A 141 -9.86 8.17 7.68
C LYS A 141 -9.88 9.70 7.77
N ALA A 142 -11.05 10.33 7.61
CA ALA A 142 -11.21 11.77 7.80
C ALA A 142 -10.90 12.22 9.25
N ALA A 143 -11.31 11.42 10.25
CA ALA A 143 -11.03 11.71 11.66
C ALA A 143 -9.53 11.66 11.99
N LEU A 144 -8.79 10.73 11.39
CA LEU A 144 -7.33 10.69 11.55
C LEU A 144 -6.64 11.97 11.06
N ALA A 145 -7.11 12.52 9.94
CA ALA A 145 -6.56 13.77 9.40
C ALA A 145 -6.84 14.98 10.32
N SER A 146 -7.98 15.00 11.02
CA SER A 146 -8.28 16.05 12.00
C SER A 146 -7.47 15.93 13.29
N ASP A 147 -7.21 14.71 13.76
CA ASP A 147 -6.46 14.48 15.00
C ASP A 147 -4.98 14.87 14.89
N GLU A 148 -4.37 14.67 13.71
CA GLU A 148 -3.01 15.14 13.41
C GLU A 148 -2.89 16.66 13.44
N LEU A 149 -3.91 17.39 12.98
CA LEU A 149 -3.93 18.87 12.98
C LEU A 149 -4.13 19.46 14.38
N THR A 150 -4.79 18.74 15.29
CA THR A 150 -4.97 19.19 16.69
C THR A 150 -3.79 18.89 17.61
N ASN A 151 -2.90 17.97 17.22
CA ASN A 151 -1.75 17.54 18.02
C ASN A 151 -0.39 18.06 17.49
N ALA A 152 -0.40 18.84 16.41
CA ALA A 152 0.77 19.54 15.85
C ALA A 152 0.81 21.00 16.32
#